data_AF-A0A934YSM6-F1
#
_entry.id   AF-A0A934YSM6-F1
#
_cell.length_a   1.000
_cell.length_b   1.000
_cell.length_c   1.000
_cell.angle_alpha   90.00
_cell.angle_beta   90.00
_cell.angle_gamma   90.00
#
_symmetry.space_group_name_H-M   'P 1'
#
loop_
_entity.id
_entity.type
_entity.pdbx_description
1 polymer ?
#
loop_
_entity_poly.entity_id
_entity_poly.type
_entity_poly.pdbx_seq_one_letter_code
_entity_poly.pdbx_strand_id
1 'polypeptide(L)'
;MFNFKFFPALLLIGSSVQMNAQVADAGPDQELCLDHTTLQANALMPDVTGYWTLLSGNVTIADDSDPTSQLTNIYVGANTLSWTIINGTDTTTDEVSIIRYEFDPAIADAGSDQTIFTPLSTAVMQAATPWFPQVCSWTVVSGTGIITNVNDPQTSVSSLGVGENIFQWTCDDGECSVPGNLDQVTIWVETAMSVSTIEFSQPTSIWYDQTTGLLQVNSDVGIDDLTLFDGSGRRIQLPDQTNGRPMNIGSLPSGTYVVIANIDGALQTQRFIVSR
;
A
#
# COMPACT_ATOMS: atom_id res chain seq x y z
N MET A 1 13.94 -105.83 -14.33
CA MET A 1 15.14 -105.42 -15.07
C MET A 1 15.00 -103.94 -15.41
N PHE A 2 16.01 -103.14 -15.06
CA PHE A 2 16.21 -101.70 -15.24
C PHE A 2 15.39 -100.98 -16.34
N ASN A 3 14.91 -99.76 -16.05
CA ASN A 3 15.64 -98.54 -16.43
C ASN A 3 15.00 -97.25 -15.90
N PHE A 4 15.84 -96.43 -15.25
CA PHE A 4 15.59 -95.03 -14.96
C PHE A 4 15.59 -94.23 -16.27
N LYS A 5 14.64 -93.29 -16.41
CA LYS A 5 14.83 -92.11 -17.26
C LYS A 5 14.56 -90.86 -16.44
N PHE A 6 15.66 -90.14 -16.19
CA PHE A 6 15.70 -88.76 -15.73
C PHE A 6 15.05 -87.82 -16.75
N PHE A 7 14.60 -86.65 -16.25
CA PHE A 7 14.53 -85.30 -16.86
C PHE A 7 13.17 -84.62 -16.58
N PRO A 8 13.13 -83.29 -16.37
CA PRO A 8 14.06 -82.41 -15.64
C PRO A 8 13.35 -81.71 -14.46
N ALA A 9 14.14 -81.17 -13.52
CA ALA A 9 13.64 -80.16 -12.59
C ALA A 9 13.11 -78.97 -13.41
N LEU A 10 11.83 -78.67 -13.25
CA LEU A 10 11.24 -77.42 -13.71
C LEU A 10 11.90 -76.31 -12.87
N LEU A 11 12.94 -75.70 -13.43
CA LEU A 11 13.48 -74.45 -12.94
C LEU A 11 12.34 -73.44 -13.06
N LEU A 12 11.69 -73.14 -11.94
CA LEU A 12 10.88 -71.94 -11.78
C LEU A 12 11.86 -70.78 -11.95
N ILE A 13 12.09 -70.38 -13.20
CA ILE A 13 12.57 -69.03 -13.50
C ILE A 13 11.58 -68.12 -12.81
N GLY A 14 12.03 -67.50 -11.72
CA GLY A 14 11.25 -66.54 -10.97
C GLY A 14 10.67 -65.57 -11.98
N SER A 15 9.35 -65.60 -12.13
CA SER A 15 8.64 -64.46 -12.66
C SER A 15 9.07 -63.32 -11.74
N SER A 16 9.92 -62.43 -12.26
CA SER A 16 10.10 -61.13 -11.63
C SER A 16 8.70 -60.55 -11.58
N VAL A 17 8.05 -60.66 -10.42
CA VAL A 17 6.90 -59.82 -10.10
C VAL A 17 7.48 -58.44 -10.28
N GLN A 18 7.13 -57.78 -11.37
CA GLN A 18 7.40 -56.37 -11.54
C GLN A 18 6.49 -55.72 -10.51
N MET A 19 6.97 -55.65 -9.26
CA MET A 19 6.36 -54.86 -8.20
C MET A 19 6.35 -53.46 -8.79
N ASN A 20 5.18 -52.97 -9.17
CA ASN A 20 5.09 -51.58 -9.59
C ASN A 20 5.63 -50.74 -8.44
N ALA A 21 6.61 -49.88 -8.71
CA ALA A 21 7.20 -49.03 -7.70
C ALA A 21 6.07 -48.30 -6.94
N GLN A 22 6.14 -48.30 -5.61
CA GLN A 22 5.17 -47.54 -4.82
C GLN A 22 5.32 -46.06 -5.21
N VAL A 23 4.22 -45.43 -5.57
CA VAL A 23 4.19 -44.00 -5.88
C VAL A 23 4.21 -43.22 -4.57
N ALA A 24 5.15 -42.30 -4.43
CA ALA A 24 5.18 -41.34 -3.33
C ALA A 24 3.98 -40.41 -3.43
N ASP A 25 3.36 -40.15 -2.28
CA ASP A 25 2.33 -39.14 -2.09
C ASP A 25 2.69 -38.43 -0.78
N ALA A 26 3.07 -37.16 -0.87
CA ALA A 26 3.51 -36.36 0.27
C ALA A 26 2.34 -35.84 1.11
N GLY A 27 1.10 -36.07 0.67
CA GLY A 27 -0.10 -35.50 1.25
C GLY A 27 -0.40 -34.10 0.74
N PRO A 28 -1.49 -33.48 1.21
CA PRO A 28 -1.90 -32.16 0.76
C PRO A 28 -0.97 -31.05 1.26
N ASP A 29 -0.84 -30.00 0.46
CA ASP A 29 -0.26 -28.72 0.87
C ASP A 29 -0.98 -28.16 2.12
N GLN A 30 -0.23 -27.46 2.97
CA GLN A 30 -0.71 -26.96 4.25
C GLN A 30 -0.52 -25.46 4.39
N GLU A 31 -1.51 -24.78 4.95
CA GLU A 31 -1.42 -23.41 5.43
C GLU A 31 -1.51 -23.41 6.95
N LEU A 32 -0.62 -22.70 7.62
CA LEU A 32 -0.46 -22.78 9.07
C LEU A 32 -0.32 -21.39 9.69
N CYS A 33 -0.84 -21.25 10.90
CA CYS A 33 -0.50 -20.12 11.77
C CYS A 33 0.56 -20.47 12.84
N LEU A 34 0.57 -21.73 13.26
CA LEU A 34 1.53 -22.25 14.24
C LEU A 34 2.84 -22.65 13.56
N ASP A 35 3.88 -22.82 14.37
CA ASP A 35 5.24 -23.20 13.96
C ASP A 35 5.47 -24.72 13.92
N HIS A 36 4.38 -25.50 13.93
CA HIS A 36 4.41 -26.95 13.93
C HIS A 36 3.19 -27.54 13.21
N THR A 37 3.38 -28.74 12.67
CA THR A 37 2.32 -29.55 12.03
C THR A 37 2.75 -31.02 11.95
N THR A 38 1.86 -31.88 11.44
CA THR A 38 2.14 -33.28 11.11
C THR A 38 2.14 -33.45 9.60
N LEU A 39 3.14 -34.15 9.07
CA LEU A 39 3.14 -34.58 7.66
C LEU A 39 2.12 -35.69 7.44
N GLN A 40 1.67 -35.85 6.20
CA GLN A 40 0.56 -36.75 5.86
C GLN A 40 0.88 -37.63 4.64
N ALA A 41 2.13 -38.07 4.51
CA ALA A 41 2.50 -38.92 3.38
C ALA A 41 1.87 -40.31 3.49
N ASN A 42 1.81 -40.99 2.34
CA ASN A 42 1.34 -42.36 2.27
C ASN A 42 2.27 -43.34 3.02
N ALA A 43 1.67 -44.28 3.75
CA ALA A 43 2.39 -45.31 4.47
C ALA A 43 3.20 -46.22 3.52
N LEU A 44 4.36 -46.69 3.98
CA LEU A 44 5.26 -47.54 3.20
C LEU A 44 4.74 -48.99 3.12
N MET A 45 4.86 -49.61 1.94
CA MET A 45 4.67 -51.05 1.77
C MET A 45 5.82 -51.83 2.46
N PRO A 46 5.65 -53.13 2.75
CA PRO A 46 6.74 -53.97 3.27
C PRO A 46 7.97 -53.93 2.36
N ASP A 47 9.16 -53.96 2.97
CA ASP A 47 10.47 -53.96 2.29
C ASP A 47 10.78 -52.72 1.43
N VAL A 48 10.02 -51.64 1.61
CA VAL A 48 10.23 -50.32 0.99
C VAL A 48 10.74 -49.34 2.05
N THR A 49 11.67 -48.46 1.68
CA THR A 49 12.11 -47.35 2.54
C THR A 49 11.56 -46.03 2.03
N GLY A 50 11.35 -45.09 2.94
CA GLY A 50 10.97 -43.73 2.60
C GLY A 50 11.66 -42.73 3.51
N TYR A 51 11.87 -41.52 3.01
CA TYR A 51 12.39 -40.42 3.80
C TYR A 51 11.95 -39.06 3.30
N TRP A 52 11.86 -38.12 4.23
CA TRP A 52 11.61 -36.71 4.00
C TRP A 52 12.92 -35.97 3.73
N THR A 53 12.89 -35.05 2.78
CA THR A 53 13.99 -34.09 2.56
C THR A 53 13.42 -32.68 2.54
N LEU A 54 14.04 -31.76 3.29
CA LEU A 54 13.76 -30.34 3.16
C LEU A 54 14.40 -29.80 1.88
N LEU A 55 13.58 -29.32 0.94
CA LEU A 55 14.05 -28.73 -0.31
C LEU A 55 14.26 -27.22 -0.18
N SER A 56 13.35 -26.53 0.53
CA SER A 56 13.41 -25.09 0.75
C SER A 56 12.75 -24.67 2.08
N GLY A 57 13.15 -23.53 2.63
CA GLY A 57 12.65 -23.01 3.90
C GLY A 57 13.47 -23.44 5.11
N ASN A 58 12.83 -23.49 6.27
CA ASN A 58 13.46 -23.89 7.54
C ASN A 58 12.42 -24.58 8.42
N VAL A 59 12.65 -25.86 8.67
CA VAL A 59 11.83 -26.71 9.54
C VAL A 59 12.75 -27.69 10.28
N THR A 60 12.28 -28.24 11.39
CA THR A 60 12.88 -29.39 12.06
C THR A 60 11.98 -30.60 11.85
N ILE A 61 12.54 -31.67 11.27
CA ILE A 61 11.84 -32.94 11.06
C ILE A 61 12.18 -33.86 12.23
N ALA A 62 11.16 -34.36 12.94
CA ALA A 62 11.35 -35.20 14.12
C ALA A 62 11.94 -36.58 13.79
N ASP A 63 11.40 -37.23 12.76
CA ASP A 63 11.90 -38.49 12.21
C ASP A 63 11.75 -38.43 10.69
N ASP A 64 12.86 -38.31 9.96
CA ASP A 64 12.82 -38.19 8.50
C ASP A 64 12.30 -39.47 7.82
N SER A 65 12.28 -40.61 8.49
CA SER A 65 11.78 -41.88 7.94
C SER A 65 10.29 -42.14 8.24
N ASP A 66 9.65 -41.32 9.09
CA ASP A 66 8.23 -41.45 9.42
C ASP A 66 7.36 -40.70 8.38
N PRO A 67 6.49 -41.39 7.61
CA PRO A 67 5.58 -40.73 6.66
C PRO A 67 4.64 -39.71 7.33
N THR A 68 4.43 -39.84 8.65
CA THR A 68 3.61 -38.94 9.47
C THR A 68 4.44 -38.15 10.49
N SER A 69 5.72 -37.87 10.18
CA SER A 69 6.61 -37.15 11.09
C SER A 69 6.02 -35.79 11.52
N GLN A 70 6.28 -35.45 12.78
CA GLN A 70 6.06 -34.09 13.27
C GLN A 70 7.10 -33.13 12.70
N LEU A 71 6.64 -31.94 12.35
CA LEU A 71 7.45 -30.78 12.02
C LEU A 71 7.34 -29.74 13.12
N THR A 72 8.46 -29.11 13.47
CA THR A 72 8.54 -27.98 14.40
C THR A 72 9.50 -26.91 13.89
N ASN A 73 9.53 -25.74 14.54
CA ASN A 73 10.37 -24.61 14.12
C ASN A 73 10.13 -24.22 12.66
N ILE A 74 8.89 -24.28 12.19
CA ILE A 74 8.52 -23.91 10.82
C ILE A 74 8.64 -22.40 10.69
N TYR A 75 9.48 -21.92 9.78
CA TYR A 75 9.64 -20.48 9.54
C TYR A 75 8.49 -19.91 8.72
N VAL A 76 8.20 -18.62 8.91
CA VAL A 76 7.21 -17.87 8.12
C VAL A 76 7.57 -17.92 6.64
N GLY A 77 6.54 -18.03 5.79
CA GLY A 77 6.69 -18.20 4.35
C GLY A 77 6.58 -19.65 3.92
N ALA A 78 7.07 -19.93 2.71
CA ALA A 78 6.96 -21.23 2.08
C ALA A 78 8.10 -22.16 2.53
N ASN A 79 7.74 -23.38 2.89
CA ASN A 79 8.64 -24.46 3.23
C ASN A 79 8.25 -25.66 2.36
N THR A 80 9.17 -26.16 1.55
CA THR A 80 8.90 -27.29 0.64
C THR A 80 9.66 -28.52 1.11
N LEU A 81 8.94 -29.62 1.30
CA LEU A 81 9.53 -30.91 1.61
C LEU A 81 9.21 -31.90 0.50
N SER A 82 10.11 -32.87 0.28
CA SER A 82 9.86 -34.00 -0.61
C SER A 82 9.82 -35.31 0.16
N TRP A 83 8.78 -36.10 -0.11
CA TRP A 83 8.68 -37.49 0.30
C TRP A 83 9.30 -38.36 -0.78
N THR A 84 10.39 -39.05 -0.45
CA THR A 84 11.05 -39.99 -1.36
C THR A 84 10.78 -41.40 -0.92
N ILE A 85 10.33 -42.26 -1.83
CA ILE A 85 10.16 -43.70 -1.62
C ILE A 85 11.16 -44.45 -2.49
N ILE A 86 11.92 -45.38 -1.89
CA ILE A 86 12.87 -46.26 -2.58
C ILE A 86 12.39 -47.71 -2.48
N ASN A 87 12.16 -48.34 -3.63
CA ASN A 87 11.82 -49.75 -3.76
C ASN A 87 12.86 -50.45 -4.66
N GLY A 88 13.91 -51.01 -4.04
CA GLY A 88 15.02 -51.61 -4.78
C GLY A 88 15.80 -50.58 -5.62
N THR A 89 15.68 -50.66 -6.95
CA THR A 89 16.29 -49.70 -7.87
C THR A 89 15.37 -48.55 -8.27
N ASP A 90 14.09 -48.64 -7.91
CA ASP A 90 13.10 -47.65 -8.28
C ASP A 90 12.97 -46.59 -7.17
N THR A 91 12.91 -45.32 -7.59
CA THR A 91 12.69 -44.18 -6.69
C THR A 91 11.51 -43.37 -7.21
N THR A 92 10.58 -43.06 -6.32
CA THR A 92 9.49 -42.11 -6.59
C THR A 92 9.55 -40.98 -5.57
N THR A 93 9.13 -39.79 -5.98
CA THR A 93 9.15 -38.60 -5.15
C THR A 93 7.87 -37.82 -5.34
N ASP A 94 7.39 -37.21 -4.27
CA ASP A 94 6.33 -36.21 -4.31
C ASP A 94 6.69 -35.06 -3.37
N GLU A 95 6.12 -33.89 -3.60
CA GLU A 95 6.42 -32.67 -2.84
C GLU A 95 5.18 -32.16 -2.11
N VAL A 96 5.41 -31.56 -0.95
CA VAL A 96 4.39 -30.83 -0.19
C VAL A 96 4.90 -29.43 0.12
N SER A 97 4.04 -28.44 -0.10
CA SER A 97 4.26 -27.04 0.26
C SER A 97 3.55 -26.73 1.58
N ILE A 98 4.31 -26.17 2.52
CA ILE A 98 3.79 -25.69 3.80
C ILE A 98 4.02 -24.19 3.86
N ILE A 99 2.94 -23.43 3.82
CA ILE A 99 2.97 -21.97 3.94
C ILE A 99 2.61 -21.61 5.37
N ARG A 100 3.55 -21.02 6.10
CA ARG A 100 3.29 -20.48 7.43
C ARG A 100 3.07 -18.97 7.35
N TYR A 101 1.92 -18.53 7.85
CA TYR A 101 1.58 -17.12 8.01
C TYR A 101 2.00 -16.62 9.39
N GLU A 102 2.15 -15.31 9.52
CA GLU A 102 2.33 -14.63 10.80
C GLU A 102 1.40 -13.40 10.82
N PHE A 103 0.62 -13.28 11.90
CA PHE A 103 -0.21 -12.10 12.10
C PHE A 103 0.66 -10.93 12.56
N ASP A 104 0.64 -9.83 11.80
CA ASP A 104 1.22 -8.55 12.18
C ASP A 104 0.25 -7.40 11.86
N PRO A 105 -0.37 -6.76 12.88
CA PRO A 105 -1.32 -5.69 12.66
C PRO A 105 -0.70 -4.43 12.05
N ALA A 106 0.62 -4.26 12.12
CA ALA A 106 1.29 -3.07 11.55
C ALA A 106 1.21 -3.04 10.02
N ILE A 107 0.89 -4.16 9.36
CA ILE A 107 0.92 -4.25 7.90
C ILE A 107 -0.41 -3.85 7.26
N ALA A 108 -1.50 -3.84 8.04
CA ALA A 108 -2.76 -3.28 7.60
C ALA A 108 -2.77 -1.75 7.53
N ASP A 109 -1.74 -1.04 8.01
CA ASP A 109 -1.62 0.42 7.99
C ASP A 109 -1.82 1.00 6.58
N ALA A 110 -2.87 1.80 6.41
CA ALA A 110 -3.27 2.42 5.14
C ALA A 110 -2.47 3.72 4.84
N GLY A 111 -1.59 4.12 5.76
CA GLY A 111 -0.89 5.38 5.72
C GLY A 111 -1.73 6.54 6.26
N SER A 112 -1.12 7.71 6.35
CA SER A 112 -1.77 8.89 6.92
C SER A 112 -2.86 9.47 6.01
N ASP A 113 -3.92 9.98 6.65
CA ASP A 113 -4.95 10.80 6.01
C ASP A 113 -4.36 11.99 5.24
N GLN A 114 -5.03 12.37 4.16
CA GLN A 114 -4.56 13.40 3.22
C GLN A 114 -5.61 14.49 3.02
N THR A 115 -5.12 15.70 2.75
CA THR A 115 -5.96 16.81 2.28
C THR A 115 -5.38 17.36 1.00
N ILE A 116 -6.21 17.44 -0.05
CA ILE A 116 -5.84 18.03 -1.33
C ILE A 116 -6.84 19.12 -1.71
N PHE A 117 -6.43 20.03 -2.58
CA PHE A 117 -7.26 21.15 -3.01
C PHE A 117 -7.60 21.05 -4.49
N THR A 118 -8.85 21.38 -4.85
CA THR A 118 -9.23 21.53 -6.26
C THR A 118 -8.31 22.52 -6.99
N PRO A 119 -8.02 22.35 -8.28
CA PRO A 119 -8.62 21.38 -9.21
C PRO A 119 -7.96 19.99 -9.17
N LEU A 120 -7.05 19.72 -8.23
CA LEU A 120 -6.47 18.38 -8.09
C LEU A 120 -7.57 17.38 -7.69
N SER A 121 -7.58 16.23 -8.37
CA SER A 121 -8.54 15.13 -8.14
C SER A 121 -7.82 13.77 -8.12
N THR A 122 -6.53 13.80 -7.80
CA THR A 122 -5.63 12.65 -7.76
C THR A 122 -4.78 12.69 -6.51
N ALA A 123 -4.48 11.53 -5.94
CA ALA A 123 -3.57 11.37 -4.82
C ALA A 123 -2.80 10.04 -4.95
N VAL A 124 -1.82 9.84 -4.07
CA VAL A 124 -1.10 8.55 -3.94
C VAL A 124 -1.39 8.02 -2.54
N MET A 125 -1.94 6.81 -2.46
CA MET A 125 -2.12 6.10 -1.19
C MET A 125 -0.83 5.36 -0.86
N GLN A 126 -0.44 5.33 0.42
CA GLN A 126 0.87 4.84 0.86
C GLN A 126 0.69 3.91 2.06
N ALA A 127 0.17 2.71 1.80
CA ALA A 127 0.06 1.68 2.82
C ALA A 127 1.40 1.02 3.13
N ALA A 128 1.44 0.30 4.24
CA ALA A 128 2.53 -0.63 4.54
C ALA A 128 2.62 -1.74 3.48
N THR A 129 3.86 -2.08 3.10
CA THR A 129 4.12 -3.12 2.11
C THR A 129 3.93 -4.51 2.74
N PRO A 130 3.08 -5.39 2.17
CA PRO A 130 2.97 -6.76 2.64
C PRO A 130 4.23 -7.56 2.38
N TRP A 131 4.54 -8.45 3.32
CA TRP A 131 5.54 -9.49 3.17
C TRP A 131 4.89 -10.81 2.74
N PHE A 132 5.58 -11.62 1.94
CA PHE A 132 5.10 -12.96 1.62
C PHE A 132 5.02 -13.82 2.90
N PRO A 133 3.92 -14.57 3.14
CA PRO A 133 2.85 -14.95 2.20
C PRO A 133 1.58 -14.10 2.26
N GLN A 134 1.58 -12.99 3.01
CA GLN A 134 0.43 -12.10 3.14
C GLN A 134 0.11 -11.41 1.80
N VAL A 135 -1.18 -11.19 1.56
CA VAL A 135 -1.67 -10.43 0.40
C VAL A 135 -2.60 -9.33 0.90
N CYS A 136 -2.45 -8.12 0.38
CA CYS A 136 -3.31 -7.00 0.75
C CYS A 136 -3.91 -6.33 -0.49
N SER A 137 -5.06 -5.68 -0.30
CA SER A 137 -5.74 -4.96 -1.37
C SER A 137 -6.49 -3.71 -0.88
N TRP A 138 -6.57 -2.72 -1.77
CA TRP A 138 -7.33 -1.50 -1.60
C TRP A 138 -8.78 -1.67 -2.05
N THR A 139 -9.71 -1.09 -1.29
CA THR A 139 -11.11 -0.95 -1.68
C THR A 139 -11.61 0.47 -1.44
N VAL A 140 -12.64 0.88 -2.19
CA VAL A 140 -13.34 2.15 -1.95
C VAL A 140 -14.46 1.89 -0.94
N VAL A 141 -14.41 2.55 0.21
CA VAL A 141 -15.45 2.43 1.26
C VAL A 141 -16.54 3.48 1.06
N SER A 142 -16.14 4.72 0.76
CA SER A 142 -17.04 5.86 0.58
C SER A 142 -16.42 6.92 -0.34
N GLY A 143 -17.26 7.76 -0.93
CA GLY A 143 -16.84 8.81 -1.88
C GLY A 143 -16.64 8.28 -3.30
N THR A 144 -15.76 8.94 -4.06
CA THR A 144 -15.40 8.51 -5.42
C THR A 144 -13.90 8.32 -5.57
N GLY A 145 -13.49 7.45 -6.47
CA GLY A 145 -12.07 7.24 -6.77
C GLY A 145 -11.88 6.05 -7.68
N ILE A 146 -10.94 6.16 -8.61
CA ILE A 146 -10.48 5.06 -9.46
C ILE A 146 -9.06 4.72 -9.03
N ILE A 147 -8.91 3.57 -8.37
CA ILE A 147 -7.63 3.03 -7.93
C ILE A 147 -6.95 2.38 -9.13
N THR A 148 -5.70 2.76 -9.39
CA THR A 148 -4.96 2.27 -10.58
C THR A 148 -4.60 0.79 -10.46
N ASN A 149 -4.06 0.40 -9.30
CA ASN A 149 -3.77 -0.99 -8.96
C ASN A 149 -4.16 -1.22 -7.49
N VAL A 150 -5.14 -2.09 -7.26
CA VAL A 150 -5.64 -2.37 -5.90
C VAL A 150 -4.66 -3.17 -5.06
N ASN A 151 -3.70 -3.88 -5.64
CA ASN A 151 -2.75 -4.71 -4.91
C ASN A 151 -1.39 -4.01 -4.70
N ASP A 152 -1.26 -2.76 -5.15
CA ASP A 152 -0.05 -1.97 -4.95
C ASP A 152 -0.20 -1.11 -3.67
N PRO A 153 0.63 -1.32 -2.63
CA PRO A 153 0.58 -0.50 -1.42
C PRO A 153 0.87 0.98 -1.70
N GLN A 154 1.54 1.30 -2.81
CA GLN A 154 1.86 2.66 -3.25
C GLN A 154 1.12 3.02 -4.56
N THR A 155 -0.21 2.87 -4.55
CA THR A 155 -1.04 3.09 -5.72
C THR A 155 -1.52 4.54 -5.85
N SER A 156 -1.74 4.98 -7.09
CA SER A 156 -2.42 6.25 -7.35
C SER A 156 -3.92 6.06 -7.46
N VAL A 157 -4.66 7.04 -6.94
CA VAL A 157 -6.11 7.15 -7.07
C VAL A 157 -6.46 8.43 -7.84
N SER A 158 -7.44 8.34 -8.72
CA SER A 158 -7.91 9.45 -9.57
C SER A 158 -9.42 9.63 -9.49
N SER A 159 -9.95 10.70 -10.09
CA SER A 159 -11.39 11.02 -10.07
C SER A 159 -11.96 11.14 -8.65
N LEU A 160 -11.16 11.70 -7.73
CA LEU A 160 -11.59 12.02 -6.38
C LEU A 160 -12.66 13.12 -6.40
N GLY A 161 -13.73 12.90 -5.64
CA GLY A 161 -14.83 13.84 -5.48
C GLY A 161 -14.50 14.88 -4.42
N VAL A 162 -15.09 16.07 -4.53
CA VAL A 162 -15.03 17.10 -3.48
C VAL A 162 -15.66 16.56 -2.19
N GLY A 163 -14.98 16.78 -1.06
CA GLY A 163 -15.36 16.24 0.25
C GLY A 163 -14.57 15.00 0.62
N GLU A 164 -15.18 14.13 1.43
CA GLU A 164 -14.57 12.93 1.99
C GLU A 164 -14.55 11.77 0.99
N ASN A 165 -13.38 11.14 0.82
CA ASN A 165 -13.22 9.89 0.10
C ASN A 165 -12.44 8.93 1.02
N ILE A 166 -13.00 7.75 1.30
CA ILE A 166 -12.43 6.78 2.24
C ILE A 166 -12.03 5.52 1.48
N PHE A 167 -10.78 5.12 1.65
CA PHE A 167 -10.21 3.92 1.07
C PHE A 167 -9.72 3.00 2.18
N GLN A 168 -9.86 1.69 1.99
CA GLN A 168 -9.47 0.70 2.99
C GLN A 168 -8.39 -0.22 2.43
N TRP A 169 -7.31 -0.37 3.19
CA TRP A 169 -6.30 -1.40 2.98
C TRP A 169 -6.70 -2.62 3.80
N THR A 170 -6.81 -3.79 3.19
CA THR A 170 -7.19 -5.04 3.88
C THR A 170 -6.17 -6.11 3.55
N CYS A 171 -5.64 -6.74 4.60
CA CYS A 171 -4.60 -7.75 4.50
C CYS A 171 -5.12 -9.12 4.92
N ASP A 172 -4.80 -10.13 4.12
CA ASP A 172 -5.13 -11.53 4.35
C ASP A 172 -3.85 -12.29 4.77
N ASP A 173 -3.89 -12.81 5.99
CA ASP A 173 -2.87 -13.64 6.62
C ASP A 173 -3.26 -15.14 6.57
N GLY A 174 -4.09 -15.56 5.61
CA GLY A 174 -4.49 -16.95 5.43
C GLY A 174 -5.12 -17.53 6.71
N GLU A 175 -4.65 -18.69 7.15
CA GLU A 175 -5.11 -19.33 8.40
C GLU A 175 -4.79 -18.54 9.68
N CYS A 176 -3.92 -17.52 9.62
CA CYS A 176 -3.71 -16.57 10.71
C CYS A 176 -4.68 -15.37 10.69
N SER A 177 -5.53 -15.22 9.66
CA SER A 177 -6.37 -14.04 9.48
C SER A 177 -7.30 -13.82 10.67
N VAL A 178 -7.18 -12.63 11.28
CA VAL A 178 -8.10 -12.17 12.33
C VAL A 178 -9.05 -11.10 11.76
N PRO A 179 -10.30 -11.03 12.25
CA PRO A 179 -11.19 -9.94 11.90
C PRO A 179 -10.56 -8.59 12.28
N GLY A 180 -10.52 -7.65 11.33
CA GLY A 180 -9.99 -6.32 11.56
C GLY A 180 -8.52 -6.12 11.18
N ASN A 181 -7.91 -7.02 10.40
CA ASN A 181 -6.63 -6.77 9.72
C ASN A 181 -6.81 -5.81 8.53
N LEU A 182 -7.29 -4.61 8.84
CA LEU A 182 -7.59 -3.55 7.91
C LEU A 182 -7.36 -2.19 8.56
N ASP A 183 -7.06 -1.21 7.73
CA ASP A 183 -7.01 0.19 8.12
C ASP A 183 -7.60 1.05 7.00
N GLN A 184 -7.97 2.28 7.33
CA GLN A 184 -8.56 3.21 6.39
C GLN A 184 -7.72 4.47 6.27
N VAL A 185 -7.62 4.97 5.04
CA VAL A 185 -7.08 6.30 4.75
C VAL A 185 -8.20 7.18 4.20
N THR A 186 -8.30 8.38 4.75
CA THR A 186 -9.23 9.40 4.31
C THR A 186 -8.50 10.41 3.44
N ILE A 187 -9.03 10.66 2.24
CA ILE A 187 -8.56 11.72 1.36
C ILE A 187 -9.66 12.77 1.25
N TRP A 188 -9.43 13.89 1.91
CA TRP A 188 -10.35 15.03 1.91
C TRP A 188 -9.99 15.99 0.78
N VAL A 189 -10.92 16.19 -0.16
CA VAL A 189 -10.77 17.14 -1.27
C VAL A 189 -11.49 18.43 -0.91
N GLU A 190 -10.74 19.46 -0.53
CA GLU A 190 -11.29 20.78 -0.30
C GLU A 190 -11.44 21.54 -1.61
N THR A 191 -12.58 22.24 -1.76
CA THR A 191 -12.67 23.27 -2.79
C THR A 191 -11.64 24.35 -2.46
N ALA A 192 -10.62 24.48 -3.30
CA ALA A 192 -9.86 25.72 -3.32
C ALA A 192 -10.87 26.82 -3.57
N MET A 193 -11.00 27.73 -2.60
CA MET A 193 -11.74 28.96 -2.85
C MET A 193 -11.09 29.62 -4.06
N SER A 194 -11.78 29.58 -5.20
CA SER A 194 -11.59 30.66 -6.15
C SER A 194 -11.95 31.91 -5.38
N VAL A 195 -11.09 32.92 -5.40
CA VAL A 195 -11.47 34.25 -4.95
C VAL A 195 -12.51 34.73 -5.97
N SER A 196 -13.76 34.33 -5.78
CA SER A 196 -14.89 34.99 -6.40
C SER A 196 -14.91 36.38 -5.76
N THR A 197 -14.58 37.39 -6.57
CA THR A 197 -14.89 38.80 -6.38
C THR A 197 -15.57 39.10 -5.04
N ILE A 198 -14.81 39.72 -4.12
CA ILE A 198 -15.36 40.41 -2.95
C ILE A 198 -16.60 41.17 -3.44
N GLU A 199 -17.74 41.00 -2.78
CA GLU A 199 -18.92 41.81 -3.05
C GLU A 199 -18.54 43.29 -2.85
N PHE A 200 -18.27 43.98 -3.95
CA PHE A 200 -18.16 45.43 -4.00
C PHE A 200 -19.58 45.99 -3.83
N SER A 201 -20.02 46.19 -2.59
CA SER A 201 -21.15 47.08 -2.34
C SER A 201 -20.71 48.52 -2.05
N GLN A 202 -19.40 48.80 -2.07
CA GLN A 202 -18.81 50.13 -1.89
C GLN A 202 -17.74 50.32 -2.98
N PRO A 203 -17.66 51.50 -3.64
CA PRO A 203 -16.52 51.81 -4.50
C PRO A 203 -15.24 51.75 -3.65
N THR A 204 -14.22 51.01 -4.09
CA THR A 204 -12.93 51.02 -3.39
C THR A 204 -12.31 52.39 -3.53
N SER A 205 -11.94 52.98 -2.39
CA SER A 205 -11.27 54.27 -2.36
C SER A 205 -9.77 54.14 -2.58
N ILE A 206 -9.25 52.92 -2.75
CA ILE A 206 -7.84 52.58 -2.94
C ILE A 206 -7.68 51.56 -4.09
N TRP A 207 -6.76 51.80 -5.01
CA TRP A 207 -6.47 50.91 -6.15
C TRP A 207 -5.01 51.00 -6.60
N TYR A 208 -4.49 49.96 -7.23
CA TYR A 208 -3.16 49.98 -7.86
C TYR A 208 -3.30 50.32 -9.34
N ASP A 209 -2.65 51.39 -9.78
CA ASP A 209 -2.60 51.78 -11.20
C ASP A 209 -1.39 51.13 -11.86
N GLN A 210 -1.64 50.18 -12.77
CA GLN A 210 -0.59 49.46 -13.50
C GLN A 210 0.19 50.35 -14.48
N THR A 211 -0.39 51.48 -14.91
CA THR A 211 0.25 52.42 -15.85
C THR A 211 1.29 53.28 -15.15
N THR A 212 0.95 53.78 -13.96
CA THR A 212 1.85 54.63 -13.17
C THR A 212 2.71 53.82 -12.19
N GLY A 213 2.32 52.58 -11.88
CA GLY A 213 2.97 51.73 -10.89
C GLY A 213 2.77 52.20 -9.45
N LEU A 214 1.71 52.97 -9.20
CA LEU A 214 1.44 53.61 -7.91
C LEU A 214 0.15 53.07 -7.29
N LEU A 215 0.12 53.03 -5.96
CA LEU A 215 -1.11 52.84 -5.20
C LEU A 215 -1.81 54.19 -5.06
N GLN A 216 -2.96 54.30 -5.71
CA GLN A 216 -3.79 55.48 -5.73
C GLN A 216 -4.88 55.37 -4.67
N VAL A 217 -5.27 56.53 -4.13
CA VAL A 217 -6.37 56.66 -3.19
C VAL A 217 -7.20 57.86 -3.63
N ASN A 218 -8.53 57.77 -3.50
CA ASN A 218 -9.42 58.88 -3.85
C ASN A 218 -9.07 60.11 -3.00
N SER A 219 -9.11 61.29 -3.61
CA SER A 219 -8.64 62.53 -2.98
C SER A 219 -9.53 63.03 -1.83
N ASP A 220 -10.73 62.48 -1.70
CA ASP A 220 -11.77 62.86 -0.75
C ASP A 220 -11.82 61.98 0.51
N VAL A 221 -10.95 60.96 0.61
CA VAL A 221 -10.93 60.04 1.77
C VAL A 221 -9.69 60.21 2.64
N GLY A 222 -9.84 60.02 3.94
CA GLY A 222 -8.75 59.92 4.91
C GLY A 222 -8.23 58.49 5.04
N ILE A 223 -6.91 58.32 5.18
CA ILE A 223 -6.29 57.02 5.46
C ILE A 223 -5.81 57.02 6.91
N ASP A 224 -6.43 56.19 7.74
CA ASP A 224 -6.10 56.06 9.15
C ASP A 224 -4.93 55.08 9.37
N ASP A 225 -4.93 53.98 8.61
CA ASP A 225 -3.86 52.97 8.61
C ASP A 225 -3.79 52.28 7.25
N LEU A 226 -2.60 51.83 6.87
CA LEU A 226 -2.40 51.07 5.65
C LEU A 226 -1.24 50.09 5.79
N THR A 227 -1.54 48.83 5.51
CA THR A 227 -0.58 47.74 5.53
C THR A 227 -0.60 46.97 4.22
N LEU A 228 0.58 46.75 3.64
CA LEU A 228 0.79 45.98 2.43
C LEU A 228 1.41 44.62 2.77
N PHE A 229 0.98 43.57 2.07
CA PHE A 229 1.50 42.22 2.18
C PHE A 229 1.90 41.68 0.81
N ASP A 230 2.99 40.90 0.74
CA ASP A 230 3.32 40.11 -0.45
C ASP A 230 2.49 38.81 -0.55
N GLY A 231 2.64 38.07 -1.64
CA GLY A 231 1.91 36.82 -1.90
C GLY A 231 2.22 35.68 -0.91
N SER A 232 3.22 35.84 -0.04
CA SER A 232 3.52 34.91 1.06
C SER A 232 2.91 35.35 2.40
N GLY A 233 2.22 36.49 2.44
CA GLY A 233 1.63 37.04 3.67
C GLY A 233 2.61 37.86 4.51
N ARG A 234 3.82 38.15 4.01
CA ARG A 234 4.79 38.99 4.73
C ARG A 234 4.45 40.46 4.55
N ARG A 235 4.44 41.21 5.67
CA ARG A 235 4.23 42.67 5.68
C ARG A 235 5.39 43.37 4.95
N ILE A 236 5.03 44.21 3.98
CA ILE A 236 5.95 45.10 3.28
C ILE A 236 5.92 46.44 3.99
N GLN A 237 7.09 46.87 4.49
CA GLN A 237 7.22 48.18 5.10
C GLN A 237 7.09 49.25 4.02
N LEU A 238 6.11 50.13 4.17
CA LEU A 238 5.92 51.25 3.25
C LEU A 238 6.77 52.46 3.69
N PRO A 239 7.30 53.25 2.74
CA PRO A 239 7.85 54.56 3.05
C PRO A 239 6.77 55.41 3.72
N ASP A 240 7.17 56.19 4.72
CA ASP A 240 6.35 57.02 5.62
C ASP A 240 4.95 57.39 5.08
N GLN A 241 3.92 57.12 5.89
CA GLN A 241 2.50 57.32 5.55
C GLN A 241 2.21 58.83 5.43
N THR A 242 2.54 59.42 4.27
CA THR A 242 2.45 60.87 4.05
C THR A 242 0.99 61.30 3.92
N ASN A 243 0.34 61.55 5.05
CA ASN A 243 -0.77 62.49 5.26
C ASN A 243 -1.58 62.88 3.99
N GLY A 244 -2.26 61.91 3.37
CA GLY A 244 -3.36 62.17 2.43
C GLY A 244 -3.03 62.56 0.98
N ARG A 245 -1.95 62.05 0.37
CA ARG A 245 -1.65 62.21 -1.08
C ARG A 245 -1.04 60.94 -1.69
N PRO A 246 -0.98 60.77 -3.04
CA PRO A 246 -0.67 59.49 -3.69
C PRO A 246 0.57 58.83 -3.07
N MET A 247 0.37 57.63 -2.54
CA MET A 247 1.43 56.93 -1.82
C MET A 247 2.33 56.24 -2.83
N ASN A 248 3.55 56.75 -2.95
CA ASN A 248 4.58 56.05 -3.68
C ASN A 248 5.04 54.85 -2.84
N ILE A 249 4.41 53.70 -3.08
CA ILE A 249 4.72 52.41 -2.45
C ILE A 249 6.02 51.78 -2.97
N GLY A 250 6.84 52.54 -3.72
CA GLY A 250 8.09 52.08 -4.29
C GLY A 250 7.91 51.11 -5.46
N SER A 251 9.04 50.68 -6.03
CA SER A 251 9.03 49.63 -7.05
C SER A 251 8.82 48.26 -6.42
N LEU A 252 7.59 47.79 -6.35
CA LEU A 252 7.30 46.41 -5.97
C LEU A 252 7.80 45.43 -7.05
N PRO A 253 8.42 44.29 -6.67
CA PRO A 253 8.71 43.19 -7.59
C PRO A 253 7.45 42.62 -8.26
N SER A 254 7.61 41.89 -9.37
CA SER A 254 6.49 41.16 -9.96
C SER A 254 5.94 40.13 -8.97
N GLY A 255 4.62 40.10 -8.78
CA GLY A 255 3.99 39.26 -7.77
C GLY A 255 2.56 39.66 -7.42
N THR A 256 1.96 38.90 -6.51
CA THR A 256 0.63 39.20 -5.95
C THR A 256 0.79 39.96 -4.65
N TYR A 257 -0.03 40.98 -4.44
CA TYR A 257 -0.01 41.82 -3.25
C TYR A 257 -1.42 42.03 -2.70
N VAL A 258 -1.49 42.23 -1.39
CA VAL A 258 -2.71 42.59 -0.67
C VAL A 258 -2.45 43.85 0.11
N VAL A 259 -3.22 44.91 -0.13
CA VAL A 259 -3.27 46.08 0.74
C VAL A 259 -4.53 46.02 1.59
N ILE A 260 -4.36 46.26 2.89
CA ILE A 260 -5.42 46.46 3.87
C ILE A 260 -5.27 47.88 4.36
N ALA A 261 -6.32 48.69 4.16
CA ALA A 261 -6.34 50.09 4.58
C ALA A 261 -7.57 50.36 5.45
N ASN A 262 -7.41 51.14 6.50
CA ASN A 262 -8.53 51.74 7.22
C ASN A 262 -8.75 53.14 6.63
N ILE A 263 -9.89 53.34 5.99
CA ILE A 263 -10.24 54.56 5.25
C ILE A 263 -11.51 55.14 5.87
N ASP A 264 -11.40 56.34 6.43
CA ASP A 264 -12.46 57.03 7.17
C ASP A 264 -13.17 56.11 8.20
N GLY A 265 -12.40 55.30 8.92
CA GLY A 265 -12.89 54.33 9.91
C GLY A 265 -13.48 53.02 9.32
N ALA A 266 -13.45 52.83 8.00
CA ALA A 266 -13.87 51.59 7.35
C ALA A 266 -12.66 50.80 6.79
N LEU A 267 -12.59 49.51 7.15
CA LEU A 267 -11.56 48.62 6.63
C LEU A 267 -11.86 48.27 5.16
N GLN A 268 -10.94 48.63 4.27
CA GLN A 268 -10.93 48.27 2.85
C GLN A 268 -9.75 47.33 2.56
N THR A 269 -9.98 46.33 1.73
CA THR A 269 -8.93 45.40 1.29
C THR A 269 -8.91 45.35 -0.23
N GLN A 270 -7.74 45.60 -0.82
CA GLN A 270 -7.53 45.51 -2.27
C GLN A 270 -6.40 44.53 -2.56
N ARG A 271 -6.63 43.64 -3.52
CA ARG A 271 -5.60 42.75 -4.07
C ARG A 271 -5.20 43.23 -5.45
N PHE A 272 -3.92 43.14 -5.78
CA PHE A 272 -3.43 43.52 -7.10
C PHE A 272 -2.21 42.70 -7.50
N ILE A 273 -1.96 42.65 -8.80
CA ILE A 273 -0.79 41.99 -9.39
C ILE A 273 0.11 43.07 -9.96
N VAL A 274 1.40 42.95 -9.65
CA VAL A 274 2.46 43.70 -10.32
C VAL A 274 3.06 42.78 -11.36
N SER A 275 2.97 43.16 -12.63
CA SER A 275 3.61 42.49 -13.76
C SER A 275 4.45 43.52 -14.50
N ARG A 276 5.76 43.52 -14.27
CA ARG A 276 6.73 44.26 -15.08
C ARG A 276 7.30 43.37 -16.17
#